data_AF-A0AAU9V708-F1
#
_entry.id   AF-A0AAU9V708-F1
#
_cell.length_a   1.000
_cell.length_b   1.000
_cell.length_c   1.000
_cell.angle_alpha   90.00
_cell.angle_beta   90.00
_cell.angle_gamma   90.00
#
_symmetry.space_group_name_H-M   'P 1'
#
loop_
_entity.id
_entity.type
_entity.pdbx_description
1 polymer ?
#
loop_
_entity_poly.entity_id
_entity_poly.type
_entity_poly.pdbx_seq_one_letter_code
_entity_poly.pdbx_strand_id
1 'polypeptide(L)'
;MATTGVGFRWLDILEKEFDKACVEIDASLSELETEDPEVVFASRQKIATLSSCFAQLTHKALTIFQNSAKLEVCVYYFNTSVLGLDIVKSHKYF
;
A
#
# COMPACT_ATOMS: atom_id res chain seq x y z
N MET A 1 10.10 -13.25 7.00
CA MET A 1 8.97 -12.33 7.29
C MET A 1 9.50 -10.94 7.60
N ALA A 2 9.97 -10.21 6.60
CA ALA A 2 10.49 -8.84 6.79
C ALA A 2 10.06 -7.89 5.66
N THR A 3 9.91 -8.42 4.44
CA THR A 3 9.58 -7.66 3.23
C THR A 3 8.17 -7.07 3.25
N THR A 4 7.15 -7.82 3.68
CA THR A 4 5.77 -7.31 3.62
C THR A 4 5.47 -6.24 4.68
N GLY A 5 6.06 -6.35 5.87
CA GLY A 5 5.89 -5.35 6.94
C GLY A 5 6.42 -3.98 6.57
N VAL A 6 7.53 -3.93 5.81
CA VAL A 6 8.09 -2.70 5.24
C VAL A 6 7.14 -2.11 4.20
N GLY A 7 6.51 -2.94 3.36
CA GLY A 7 5.55 -2.49 2.34
C GLY A 7 4.32 -1.78 2.93
N PHE A 8 3.72 -2.33 3.99
CA PHE A 8 2.61 -1.68 4.69
C PHE A 8 3.00 -0.33 5.29
N ARG A 9 4.16 -0.27 5.96
CA ARG A 9 4.63 0.98 6.59
C ARG A 9 4.97 2.05 5.56
N TRP A 10 5.53 1.66 4.42
CA TRP A 10 5.79 2.57 3.33
C TRP A 10 4.48 3.15 2.75
N LEU A 11 3.46 2.31 2.57
CA LEU A 11 2.14 2.74 2.11
C LEU A 11 1.51 3.76 3.07
N ASP A 12 1.54 3.49 4.39
CA ASP A 12 1.02 4.41 5.42
C ASP A 12 1.70 5.80 5.39
N ILE A 13 3.01 5.83 5.15
CA ILE A 13 3.78 7.09 5.08
C ILE A 13 3.36 7.87 3.83
N LEU A 14 3.26 7.17 2.70
CA LEU A 14 2.96 7.79 1.42
C LEU A 14 1.53 8.34 1.36
N GLU A 15 0.56 7.66 1.98
CA GLU A 15 -0.79 8.21 2.19
C GLU A 15 -0.76 9.54 2.97
N LYS A 16 -0.02 9.59 4.07
CA LYS A 16 0.09 10.82 4.89
C LYS A 16 0.76 11.96 4.14
N GLU A 17 1.83 11.67 3.39
CA GLU A 17 2.52 12.68 2.59
C GLU A 17 1.63 13.21 1.47
N PHE A 18 0.86 12.33 0.82
CA PHE A 18 -0.09 12.70 -0.22
C PHE A 18 -1.22 13.58 0.33
N ASP A 19 -1.86 13.18 1.44
CA ASP A 19 -2.93 13.95 2.07
C ASP A 19 -2.44 15.34 2.51
N LYS A 20 -1.24 15.39 3.10
CA LYS A 20 -0.61 16.66 3.48
C LYS A 20 -0.41 17.56 2.26
N ALA A 21 0.11 17.03 1.16
CA ALA A 21 0.30 17.80 -0.07
C ALA A 21 -1.04 18.30 -0.65
N CYS A 22 -2.10 17.49 -0.63
CA CYS A 22 -3.43 17.93 -1.04
C CYS A 22 -3.95 19.10 -0.21
N VAL A 23 -3.79 19.05 1.12
CA VAL A 23 -4.18 20.15 2.03
C VAL A 23 -3.38 21.42 1.75
N GLU A 24 -2.06 21.31 1.55
CA GLU A 24 -1.19 22.45 1.23
C GLU A 24 -1.54 23.09 -0.12
N ILE A 25 -1.86 22.27 -1.12
CA ILE A 25 -2.31 22.77 -2.43
C ILE A 25 -3.68 23.45 -2.29
N ASP A 26 -4.63 22.84 -1.58
CA ASP A 26 -5.96 23.45 -1.39
C ASP A 26 -5.88 24.77 -0.61
N ALA A 27 -4.98 24.90 0.36
CA ALA A 27 -4.71 26.16 1.04
C ALA A 27 -4.19 27.23 0.06
N SER A 28 -3.18 26.88 -0.75
CA SER A 28 -2.61 27.76 -1.78
C SER A 28 -3.64 28.20 -2.82
N LEU A 29 -4.54 27.29 -3.23
CA LEU A 29 -5.63 27.60 -4.15
C LEU A 29 -6.68 28.54 -3.55
N SER A 30 -6.86 28.50 -2.23
CA SER A 30 -7.83 29.36 -1.54
C SER A 30 -7.34 30.81 -1.48
N GLU A 31 -6.04 31.04 -1.46
CA GLU A 31 -5.45 32.38 -1.55
C GLU A 31 -5.64 33.00 -2.96
N LEU A 32 -5.65 32.16 -4.00
CA LEU A 32 -5.82 32.58 -5.41
C LEU A 32 -7.29 32.71 -5.86
N GLU A 33 -8.25 32.31 -5.03
CA GLU A 33 -9.67 32.19 -5.41
C GLU A 33 -10.31 33.53 -5.80
N THR A 34 -9.83 34.63 -5.23
CA THR A 34 -10.31 35.97 -5.57
C THR A 34 -9.72 36.51 -6.88
N GLU A 35 -8.61 35.94 -7.35
CA GLU A 35 -7.90 36.39 -8.56
C GLU A 35 -8.36 35.63 -9.80
N ASP A 36 -8.50 34.29 -9.69
CA ASP A 36 -8.92 33.44 -10.81
C ASP A 36 -9.76 32.23 -10.33
N PRO A 37 -11.08 32.43 -10.13
CA PRO A 37 -11.95 31.38 -9.59
C PRO A 37 -12.13 30.19 -10.55
N GLU A 38 -12.05 30.40 -11.86
CA GLU A 38 -12.17 29.31 -12.85
C GLU A 38 -10.94 28.39 -12.81
N VAL A 39 -9.74 28.97 -12.73
CA VAL A 39 -8.51 28.20 -12.59
C VAL A 39 -8.46 27.46 -11.26
N VAL A 40 -8.91 28.08 -10.17
CA VAL A 40 -9.00 27.41 -8.86
C VAL A 40 -9.97 26.23 -8.92
N PHE A 41 -11.16 26.41 -9.50
CA PHE A 41 -12.13 25.32 -9.66
C PHE A 41 -11.57 24.15 -10.48
N ALA A 42 -10.96 24.45 -11.64
CA ALA A 42 -10.34 23.42 -12.48
C ALA A 42 -9.19 22.71 -11.78
N SER A 43 -8.42 23.41 -10.96
CA SER A 43 -7.33 22.84 -10.17
C SER A 43 -7.85 21.90 -9.08
N ARG A 44 -8.89 22.28 -8.34
CA ARG A 44 -9.55 21.41 -7.36
C ARG A 44 -10.12 20.13 -8.00
N GLN A 45 -10.67 20.22 -9.21
CA GLN A 45 -11.14 19.04 -9.94
C GLN A 45 -10.00 18.06 -10.29
N LYS A 46 -8.84 18.59 -10.68
CA LYS A 46 -7.64 17.78 -10.94
C LYS A 46 -7.10 17.13 -9.66
N ILE A 47 -7.09 17.86 -8.53
CA ILE A 47 -6.69 17.31 -7.22
C ILE A 47 -7.64 16.17 -6.84
N ALA A 48 -8.95 16.36 -6.93
CA ALA A 48 -9.92 15.30 -6.65
C ALA A 48 -9.70 14.05 -7.53
N THR A 49 -9.35 14.26 -8.81
CA THR A 49 -8.99 13.17 -9.72
C THR A 49 -7.72 12.44 -9.27
N LEU A 50 -6.67 13.18 -8.89
CA LEU A 50 -5.43 12.62 -8.36
C LEU A 50 -5.68 11.82 -7.08
N SER A 51 -6.47 12.35 -6.13
CA SER A 51 -6.82 11.66 -4.89
C SER A 51 -7.56 10.36 -5.17
N SER A 52 -8.49 10.35 -6.14
CA SER A 52 -9.19 9.13 -6.55
C SER A 52 -8.25 8.09 -7.18
N CYS A 53 -7.37 8.52 -8.08
CA CYS A 53 -6.37 7.63 -8.69
C CYS A 53 -5.42 7.05 -7.64
N PHE A 54 -4.99 7.88 -6.68
CA PHE A 54 -4.12 7.47 -5.59
C PHE A 54 -4.79 6.45 -4.68
N ALA A 55 -6.04 6.70 -4.24
CA ALA A 55 -6.80 5.75 -3.42
C ALA A 55 -6.94 4.36 -4.09
N GLN A 56 -7.18 4.33 -5.40
CA GLN A 56 -7.25 3.08 -6.16
C GLN A 56 -5.91 2.34 -6.23
N LEU A 57 -4.81 3.08 -6.43
CA LEU A 57 -3.45 2.52 -6.45
C LEU A 57 -3.10 1.92 -5.09
N THR A 58 -3.34 2.69 -4.04
CA THR A 58 -3.12 2.30 -2.64
C THR A 58 -3.90 1.04 -2.28
N HIS A 59 -5.18 0.96 -2.65
CA HIS A 59 -5.99 -0.25 -2.42
C HIS A 59 -5.44 -1.49 -3.15
N LYS A 60 -4.96 -1.33 -4.39
CA LYS A 60 -4.33 -2.42 -5.15
C LYS A 60 -2.99 -2.85 -4.51
N ALA A 61 -2.16 -1.89 -4.10
CA ALA A 61 -0.90 -2.18 -3.43
C ALA A 61 -1.12 -2.90 -2.09
N LEU A 62 -2.11 -2.46 -1.29
CA LEU A 62 -2.51 -3.13 -0.05
C LEU A 62 -2.92 -4.58 -0.30
N THR A 63 -3.73 -4.82 -1.34
CA THR A 63 -4.15 -6.18 -1.74
C THR A 63 -2.95 -7.05 -2.10
N ILE A 64 -1.98 -6.52 -2.85
CA ILE A 64 -0.75 -7.23 -3.21
C ILE A 64 0.04 -7.59 -1.95
N PHE A 65 0.27 -6.63 -1.04
CA PHE A 65 1.00 -6.87 0.19
C PHE A 65 0.30 -7.90 1.08
N GLN A 66 -1.02 -7.84 1.24
CA GLN A 66 -1.76 -8.85 1.99
C GLN A 66 -1.63 -10.25 1.38
N ASN A 67 -1.67 -10.36 0.04
CA ASN A 67 -1.48 -11.64 -0.65
C ASN A 67 -0.04 -12.15 -0.50
N SER A 68 0.95 -11.27 -0.58
CA SER A 68 2.36 -11.61 -0.32
C SER A 68 2.54 -12.15 1.10
N ALA A 69 1.97 -11.51 2.13
CA ALA A 69 2.03 -12.01 3.50
C ALA A 69 1.40 -13.42 3.63
N LYS A 70 0.22 -13.64 3.02
CA LYS A 70 -0.42 -14.96 3.02
C LYS A 70 0.46 -16.03 2.38
N LEU A 71 1.09 -15.71 1.25
CA LEU A 71 2.01 -16.62 0.55
C LEU A 71 3.26 -16.92 1.37
N GLU A 72 3.87 -15.91 2.02
CA GLU A 72 5.02 -16.12 2.92
C GLU A 72 4.68 -17.13 4.02
N VAL A 73 3.47 -17.05 4.58
CA VAL A 73 2.96 -17.98 5.61
C VAL A 73 2.71 -19.38 5.02
N CYS A 74 2.03 -19.49 3.88
CA CYS A 74 1.77 -20.77 3.23
C CYS A 74 3.06 -21.53 2.89
N VAL A 75 4.07 -20.83 2.34
CA VAL A 75 5.37 -21.40 2.01
C VAL A 75 6.09 -21.89 3.27
N TYR A 76 6.01 -21.13 4.37
CA TYR A 76 6.60 -21.53 5.64
C TYR A 76 5.97 -22.83 6.19
N TYR A 77 4.64 -22.92 6.21
CA TYR A 77 3.94 -24.14 6.66
C TYR A 77 4.22 -25.35 5.77
N PHE A 78 4.28 -25.15 4.45
CA PHE A 78 4.60 -26.21 3.51
C PHE A 78 6.01 -26.77 3.75
N ASN A 79 7.02 -25.90 3.83
CA ASN A 79 8.40 -26.32 4.12
C ASN A 79 8.51 -27.06 5.45
N THR A 80 7.85 -26.57 6.50
CA THR A 80 7.84 -27.23 7.82
C THR A 80 7.21 -28.62 7.75
N SER A 81 6.12 -28.78 6.99
CA SER A 81 5.43 -30.06 6.82
C SER A 81 6.27 -31.08 6.04
N VAL A 82 6.95 -30.64 4.97
CA VAL A 82 7.86 -31.49 4.18
C VAL A 82 9.04 -31.96 5.02
N LEU A 83 9.68 -31.06 5.77
CA LEU A 83 10.78 -31.42 6.68
C LEU A 83 10.33 -32.43 7.75
N GLY A 84 9.11 -32.28 8.27
CA GLY A 84 8.53 -33.25 9.20
C GLY A 84 8.37 -34.65 8.58
N LEU A 85 7.95 -34.74 7.31
CA LEU A 85 7.83 -35.99 6.57
C LEU A 85 9.20 -36.65 6.29
N ASP A 86 10.23 -35.88 5.97
CA ASP A 86 11.58 -36.40 5.73
C ASP A 86 12.24 -36.94 7.02
N ILE A 87 11.99 -36.30 8.17
CA ILE A 87 12.44 -36.81 9.48
C ILE A 87 11.75 -38.14 9.81
N VAL A 88 10.43 -38.22 9.62
CA VAL A 88 9.66 -39.45 9.90
C VAL A 88 10.08 -40.60 8.98
N LYS A 89 10.39 -40.34 7.71
CA LYS A 89 10.97 -41.36 6.83
C LYS A 89 12.35 -41.79 7.32
N SER A 90 13.23 -40.86 7.66
CA SER A 90 14.59 -41.19 8.13
C SER A 90 14.58 -42.06 9.40
N HIS A 91 13.62 -41.86 10.30
CA HIS A 91 13.47 -42.64 11.53
C HIS A 91 12.80 -44.02 11.33
N LYS A 92 12.24 -44.28 10.15
CA LYS A 92 11.61 -45.56 9.78
C LYS A 92 12.54 -46.46 8.95
N TYR A 93 13.65 -45.90 8.46
CA TYR A 93 14.70 -46.61 7.69
C TYR A 93 16.02 -46.78 8.47
N PHE A 94 16.03 -46.43 9.76
CA PHE A 94 17.04 -46.80 10.77
C PHE A 94 16.37 -47.67 11.84
#